data_AF-A0A842NSY2-F1
#
_entry.id   AF-A0A842NSY2-F1
#
_cell.length_a   1.000
_cell.length_b   1.000
_cell.length_c   1.000
_cell.angle_alpha   90.00
_cell.angle_beta   90.00
_cell.angle_gamma   90.00
#
_symmetry.space_group_name_H-M   'P 1'
#
loop_
_entity.id
_entity.type
_entity.pdbx_description
1 polymer ?
#
loop_
_entity_poly.entity_id
_entity_poly.type
_entity_poly.pdbx_seq_one_letter_code
_entity_poly.pdbx_strand_id
1 'polypeptide(L)' 'MDALIERAEATLDESLRRRIYRLAYRMIRDDALWVFLYSPVRFWGVGPRLRGWRPGNDGVIRFT' A
#
# COMPACT_ATOMS: atom_id res chain seq x y z
N MET A 1 13.74 6.72 -10.68
CA MET A 1 12.60 6.21 -9.88
C MET A 1 11.57 7.30 -9.70
N ASP A 2 11.98 8.48 -9.25
CA ASP A 2 11.10 9.62 -8.92
C ASP A 2 10.20 10.04 -10.09
N ALA A 3 10.74 10.17 -11.30
CA ALA A 3 9.95 10.52 -12.49
C ALA A 3 8.84 9.51 -12.84
N LEU A 4 8.96 8.23 -12.45
CA LEU A 4 7.89 7.24 -12.64
C LEU A 4 6.80 7.37 -11.58
N ILE A 5 7.17 7.74 -10.35
CA ILE A 5 6.22 7.98 -9.26
C ILE A 5 5.41 9.24 -9.57
N GLU A 6 6.07 10.34 -9.94
CA GLU A 6 5.42 11.59 -10.36
C GLU A 6 4.44 11.36 -11.52
N ARG A 7 4.85 10.57 -12.52
CA ARG A 7 3.97 10.23 -13.65
C ARG A 7 2.78 9.37 -13.23
N ALA A 8 2.97 8.45 -12.26
CA ALA A 8 1.86 7.66 -11.73
C ALA A 8 0.86 8.53 -10.96
N GLU A 9 1.34 9.49 -10.19
CA GLU A 9 0.50 10.46 -9.46
C GLU A 9 -0.30 11.35 -10.40
N ALA A 10 0.30 11.79 -11.51
CA ALA A 10 -0.36 12.59 -12.54
C ALA A 10 -1.33 11.80 -13.46
N THR A 11 -1.38 10.46 -13.36
CA THR A 11 -2.21 9.63 -14.23
C THR A 11 -3.60 9.37 -13.62
N LEU A 12 -4.65 9.89 -14.26
CA LEU A 12 -6.05 9.70 -13.85
C LEU A 12 -6.61 8.32 -14.24
N ASP A 13 -6.13 7.72 -15.34
CA ASP A 13 -6.51 6.37 -15.74
C ASP A 13 -5.94 5.35 -14.73
N GLU A 14 -6.84 4.68 -14.01
CA GLU A 14 -6.46 3.74 -12.98
C GLU A 14 -5.67 2.53 -13.51
N SER A 15 -6.02 2.04 -14.70
CA SER A 15 -5.34 0.90 -15.33
C SER A 15 -3.90 1.25 -15.71
N LEU A 16 -3.71 2.46 -16.24
CA LEU A 16 -2.42 2.99 -16.63
C LEU A 16 -1.56 3.28 -15.40
N ARG A 17 -2.15 3.91 -14.37
CA ARG A 17 -1.48 4.17 -13.08
C ARG A 17 -0.98 2.88 -12.45
N ARG A 18 -1.82 1.83 -12.41
CA ARG A 18 -1.42 0.50 -11.90
C ARG A 18 -0.27 -0.12 -12.73
N ARG A 19 -0.23 0.10 -14.05
CA ARG A 19 0.86 -0.39 -14.90
C ARG A 19 2.18 0.32 -14.59
N ILE A 20 2.15 1.63 -14.35
CA ILE A 20 3.35 2.42 -13.98
C ILE A 20 3.87 1.95 -12.62
N TYR A 21 3.00 1.77 -11.61
CA TYR A 21 3.44 1.27 -10.30
C TYR A 21 4.04 -0.14 -10.35
N ARG A 22 3.51 -1.04 -11.17
CA ARG A 22 4.12 -2.37 -11.36
C ARG A 22 5.51 -2.29 -11.98
N LEU A 23 5.74 -1.35 -12.88
CA LEU A 23 7.05 -1.13 -13.48
C LEU A 23 8.04 -0.61 -12.42
N ALA A 24 7.64 0.39 -11.64
CA ALA A 24 8.46 0.92 -10.55
C ALA A 24 8.81 -0.18 -9.53
N TYR A 25 7.86 -1.04 -9.17
CA TYR A 25 8.10 -2.14 -8.23
C TYR A 25 9.13 -3.15 -8.75
N ARG A 26 9.15 -3.45 -10.06
CA ARG A 26 10.16 -4.33 -10.66
C ARG A 26 11.56 -3.72 -10.56
N MET A 27 11.69 -2.45 -10.90
CA MET A 27 12.97 -1.74 -10.77
C MET A 27 13.47 -1.74 -9.33
N ILE A 28 12.61 -1.44 -8.36
CA ILE A 28 12.97 -1.47 -6.94
C ILE A 28 13.41 -2.89 -6.54
N ARG A 29 12.69 -3.93 -6.97
CA ARG A 29 13.05 -5.31 -6.65
C ARG A 29 14.43 -5.68 -7.20
N ASP A 30 14.71 -5.30 -8.44
CA ASP A 30 15.93 -5.70 -9.14
C ASP A 30 17.16 -4.92 -8.63
N ASP A 31 16.97 -3.66 -8.24
CA ASP A 31 18.05 -2.76 -7.80
C ASP A 31 18.20 -2.66 -6.27
N ALA A 32 17.29 -3.21 -5.48
CA ALA A 32 17.32 -3.05 -4.02
C ALA A 32 18.44 -3.89 -3.35
N LEU A 33 19.14 -3.25 -2.43
CA LEU A 33 20.10 -3.88 -1.50
C LEU A 33 19.42 -4.65 -0.35
N TRP A 34 18.09 -4.66 -0.29
CA TRP A 34 17.30 -5.32 0.76
C TRP A 34 16.30 -6.31 0.18
N VAL A 35 15.96 -7.33 0.98
CA VAL A 35 15.02 -8.38 0.60
C VAL A 35 13.65 -8.12 1.23
N PHE A 36 12.60 -8.08 0.40
CA PHE A 36 11.23 -8.06 0.88
C PHE A 36 10.86 -9.42 1.48
N LEU A 37 10.54 -9.48 2.77
CA LEU A 37 10.30 -10.74 3.47
C LEU A 37 8.87 -11.25 3.31
N TYR A 38 7.86 -10.45 3.67
CA TYR A 38 6.45 -10.85 3.59
C TYR A 38 5.50 -9.64 3.68
N SER A 39 4.24 -9.86 3.31
CA SER A 39 3.13 -8.92 3.57
C SER A 39 2.32 -9.41 4.78
N PRO A 40 2.22 -8.63 5.87
CA PRO A 40 1.59 -9.10 7.11
C PRO A 40 0.07 -9.21 6.98
N VAL A 41 -0.46 -10.35 7.45
CA VAL A 41 -1.88 -10.46 7.80
C VAL A 41 -2.08 -9.78 9.15
N ARG A 42 -2.96 -8.78 9.19
CA ARG A 42 -3.22 -7.99 10.40
C ARG A 42 -4.44 -8.53 11.13
N PHE A 43 -4.31 -8.66 12.44
CA PHE A 43 -5.38 -9.00 13.36
C PHE A 43 -5.54 -7.88 14.38
N TRP A 44 -6.79 -7.61 14.79
CA TRP A 44 -7.10 -6.54 15.74
C TRP A 44 -7.94 -7.10 16.88
N GLY A 45 -7.48 -6.85 18.11
CA GLY A 45 -8.26 -7.12 19.32
C GLY A 45 -9.06 -5.89 19.71
N VAL A 46 -10.37 -6.03 19.87
CA VAL A 46 -11.26 -4.93 20.26
C VAL A 46 -12.10 -5.32 21.47
N GLY A 47 -12.35 -4.37 22.37
CA GLY A 47 -13.20 -4.59 23.54
C GLY A 47 -14.69 -4.64 23.17
N PRO A 48 -15.54 -5.25 24.03
CA PRO A 48 -16.96 -5.46 23.74
C PRO A 48 -17.79 -4.17 23.61
N ARG A 49 -17.26 -3.04 24.07
CA ARG A 49 -17.90 -1.72 23.96
C ARG A 49 -17.75 -1.09 22.57
N LEU A 50 -16.82 -1.58 21.76
CA LEU A 50 -16.57 -1.03 20.42
C LEU A 50 -17.56 -1.62 19.41
N ARG A 51 -18.55 -0.82 19.02
CA ARG A 51 -19.57 -1.22 18.03
C ARG A 51 -19.31 -0.52 16.70
N GLY A 52 -19.55 -1.23 15.59
CA GLY A 52 -19.49 -0.66 14.24
C GLY A 52 -18.08 -0.34 13.72
N TRP A 53 -17.03 -0.54 14.52
CA TRP A 53 -15.66 -0.32 14.10
C TRP A 53 -15.20 -1.35 13.07
N ARG A 54 -14.46 -0.89 12.06
CA ARG A 54 -13.82 -1.73 11.05
C ARG A 54 -12.37 -1.29 10.87
N PRO A 55 -11.42 -2.23 10.74
CA PRO A 55 -10.03 -1.90 10.50
C PRO A 55 -9.84 -1.25 9.13
N GLY A 56 -8.96 -0.25 9.06
CA GLY A 56 -8.49 0.34 7.82
C GLY A 56 -7.46 -0.54 7.12
N ASN A 57 -7.41 -0.47 5.78
CA ASN A 57 -6.44 -1.20 4.96
C ASN A 57 -5.00 -0.72 5.16
N ASP A 58 -4.78 0.39 5.86
CA ASP A 58 -3.48 0.98 6.19
C ASP A 58 -2.95 0.55 7.56
N GLY A 59 -3.78 -0.06 8.41
CA GLY A 59 -3.36 -0.61 9.70
C GLY A 59 -3.39 0.41 10.82
N VAL A 60 -3.86 1.62 10.52
CA VAL A 60 -4.08 2.67 11.50
C VAL A 60 -5.40 2.42 12.21
N ILE A 61 -5.38 2.51 13.55
CA ILE A 61 -6.58 2.41 14.36
C ILE A 61 -7.23 3.80 14.40
N ARG A 62 -8.44 3.91 13.84
CA ARG A 62 -9.26 5.12 13.88
C ARG A 62 -10.55 4.84 14.62
N PHE A 63 -10.99 5.78 15.46
CA PHE A 63 -12.24 5.70 16.23
C PHE A 63 -13.33 6.65 15.72
N THR A 64 -13.07 7.29 14.58
CA THR A 64 -13.99 8.21 13.88
C THR A 64 -15.23 7.51 13.39
#